data_AF-A0AAD8CEW4-F1
#
_entry.id   AF-A0AAD8CEW4-F1
#
_cell.length_a   1.000
_cell.length_b   1.000
_cell.length_c   1.000
_cell.angle_alpha   90.00
_cell.angle_beta   90.00
_cell.angle_gamma   90.00
#
_symmetry.space_group_name_H-M   'P 1'
#
loop_
_entity.id
_entity.type
_entity.pdbx_description
1 polymer ?
#
loop_
_entity_poly.entity_id
_entity_poly.type
_entity_poly.pdbx_seq_one_letter_code
_entity_poly.pdbx_strand_id
1 'polypeptide(L)'
;YPDHIMYSTVLSTLCCKYRFLRDDSQTGYTTLLEILRNKFKKERKPLISVEDMKKKFGAVDRGRKHAPEQQQPLMKKRRESMQSEEFPGEDEHRTVHTRERMMEKKSTEEVLGLFPFIKHPKLLLHEVELRFGVNLERNLMSGLSRMVDPIFRLSSGPLLTTVMSYIEDASDKTQENGLRMNAALLLLPAFFRERENLFVVDQVPPSPTPTIVFKGTTSPLAADDISVCVDAIEILSDYPGMDITLAVECIFSLYFSLGIEYPKALKNCLTFMERYFMKLSTSDKVPLPVLKMYSQITALLLGE
;
A
#
# COMPACT_ATOMS: atom_id res chain seq x y z
N TYR A 1 -20.62 19.70 17.99
CA TYR A 1 -20.37 18.31 17.60
C TYR A 1 -21.34 17.98 16.48
N PRO A 2 -20.91 17.39 15.35
CA PRO A 2 -21.80 17.22 14.20
C PRO A 2 -23.00 16.36 14.56
N ASP A 3 -24.18 16.76 14.10
CA ASP A 3 -25.41 15.98 14.29
C ASP A 3 -25.58 14.93 13.18
N HIS A 4 -26.60 14.08 13.33
CA HIS A 4 -26.90 13.02 12.37
C HIS A 4 -27.09 13.57 10.94
N ILE A 5 -27.72 14.73 10.80
CA ILE A 5 -28.08 15.33 9.52
C ILE A 5 -26.81 15.80 8.80
N MET A 6 -25.88 16.42 9.53
CA MET A 6 -24.59 16.84 9.00
C MET A 6 -23.79 15.64 8.46
N TYR A 7 -23.74 14.53 9.21
CA TYR A 7 -23.07 13.31 8.73
C TYR A 7 -23.71 12.76 7.46
N SER A 8 -25.04 12.63 7.43
CA SER A 8 -25.73 12.11 6.24
C SER A 8 -25.56 13.01 5.02
N THR A 9 -25.56 14.33 5.19
CA THR A 9 -25.42 15.29 4.09
C THR A 9 -24.01 15.26 3.48
N VAL A 10 -22.97 15.24 4.32
CA VAL A 10 -21.58 15.16 3.86
C VAL A 10 -21.35 13.83 3.13
N LEU A 11 -21.77 12.72 3.72
CA LEU A 11 -21.55 11.40 3.13
C LEU A 11 -22.37 11.19 1.85
N SER A 12 -23.61 11.67 1.80
CA SER A 12 -24.41 11.64 0.58
C SER A 12 -23.74 12.46 -0.53
N THR A 13 -23.23 13.65 -0.21
CA THR A 13 -22.54 14.50 -1.18
C THR A 13 -21.24 13.86 -1.67
N LEU A 14 -20.46 13.27 -0.76
CA LEU A 14 -19.21 12.59 -1.07
C LEU A 14 -19.45 11.37 -1.95
N CYS A 15 -20.44 10.55 -1.64
CA CYS A 15 -20.81 9.37 -2.43
C CYS A 15 -21.48 9.72 -3.76
N CYS A 16 -22.14 10.88 -3.87
CA CYS A 16 -22.62 11.39 -5.16
C CYS A 16 -21.46 11.80 -6.07
N LYS A 17 -20.43 12.45 -5.52
CA LYS A 17 -19.24 12.89 -6.27
C LYS A 17 -18.29 11.74 -6.60
N TYR A 18 -18.11 10.81 -5.66
CA TYR A 18 -17.21 9.68 -5.76
C TYR A 18 -18.01 8.39 -5.59
N ARG A 19 -18.62 7.92 -6.69
CA ARG A 19 -19.52 6.76 -6.66
C ARG A 19 -18.87 5.49 -6.12
N PHE A 20 -17.56 5.34 -6.32
CA PHE A 20 -16.79 4.20 -5.82
C PHE A 20 -16.70 4.12 -4.29
N LEU A 21 -17.09 5.17 -3.55
CA LEU A 21 -17.13 5.15 -2.09
C LEU A 21 -18.42 4.54 -1.52
N ARG A 22 -19.42 4.22 -2.36
CA ARG A 22 -20.68 3.66 -1.91
C ARG A 22 -20.53 2.21 -1.45
N ASP A 23 -21.05 1.89 -0.27
CA ASP A 23 -21.19 0.51 0.22
C ASP A 23 -22.54 -0.11 -0.20
N ASP A 24 -22.71 -1.40 0.05
CA ASP A 24 -23.93 -2.16 -0.30
C ASP A 24 -25.12 -1.90 0.63
N SER A 25 -25.03 -0.91 1.52
CA SER A 25 -26.12 -0.61 2.43
C SER A 25 -27.27 0.09 1.73
N GLN A 26 -28.47 0.06 2.33
CA GLN A 26 -29.64 0.78 1.78
C GLN A 26 -29.39 2.28 1.58
N THR A 27 -28.51 2.88 2.38
CA THR A 27 -28.13 4.30 2.23
C THR A 27 -26.87 4.49 1.38
N GLY A 28 -26.06 3.45 1.19
CA GLY A 28 -24.83 3.44 0.41
C GLY A 28 -23.65 4.16 1.07
N TYR A 29 -23.68 4.35 2.40
CA TYR A 29 -22.59 4.99 3.17
C TYR A 29 -22.60 4.61 4.65
N THR A 30 -23.21 3.48 5.04
CA THR A 30 -23.35 3.11 6.46
C THR A 30 -22.01 2.90 7.13
N THR A 31 -21.07 2.27 6.44
CA THR A 31 -19.70 2.02 6.89
C THR A 31 -18.95 3.33 7.10
N LEU A 32 -19.05 4.26 6.13
CA LEU A 32 -18.45 5.59 6.22
C LEU A 32 -19.06 6.43 7.34
N LEU A 33 -20.37 6.29 7.60
CA LEU A 33 -21.09 6.96 8.68
C LEU A 33 -20.56 6.52 10.05
N GLU A 34 -20.31 5.23 10.23
CA GLU A 34 -19.78 4.71 11.49
C GLU A 34 -18.33 5.15 11.71
N ILE A 35 -17.50 5.13 10.66
CA ILE A 35 -16.12 5.64 10.69
C ILE A 35 -16.10 7.13 11.07
N LEU A 36 -16.92 7.94 10.41
CA LEU A 36 -16.97 9.38 10.62
C LEU A 36 -17.43 9.73 12.04
N ARG A 37 -18.46 9.02 12.56
CA ARG A 37 -18.89 9.15 13.96
C ARG A 37 -17.78 8.80 14.94
N ASN A 38 -17.04 7.72 14.67
CA ASN A 38 -15.95 7.30 15.54
C ASN A 38 -14.79 8.29 15.56
N LYS A 39 -14.48 8.92 14.42
CA LYS A 39 -13.47 9.99 14.32
C LYS A 39 -13.84 11.18 15.21
N PHE A 40 -15.06 11.71 15.05
CA PHE A 40 -15.49 12.82 15.91
C PHE A 40 -15.63 12.39 17.37
N LYS A 41 -15.91 11.13 17.71
CA LYS A 41 -16.08 10.67 19.12
C LYS A 41 -14.77 10.72 19.90
N LYS A 42 -13.64 10.68 19.19
CA LYS A 42 -12.30 10.57 19.76
C LYS A 42 -11.48 11.85 19.64
N GLU A 43 -11.92 12.84 18.86
CA GLU A 43 -11.33 14.17 18.89
C GLU A 43 -11.44 14.78 20.30
N ARG A 44 -10.28 15.12 20.89
CA ARG A 44 -10.19 15.73 22.21
C ARG A 44 -11.03 17.00 22.24
N LYS A 45 -11.87 17.14 23.27
CA LYS A 45 -12.54 18.41 23.58
C LYS A 45 -11.50 19.53 23.54
N PRO A 46 -11.80 20.69 22.93
CA PRO A 46 -10.91 21.85 23.04
C PRO A 46 -10.62 22.09 24.52
N LEU A 47 -9.36 22.39 24.84
CA LEU A 47 -8.92 22.66 26.20
C LEU A 47 -9.86 23.71 26.80
N ILE A 48 -10.72 23.26 27.72
CA ILE A 48 -11.52 24.17 28.53
C ILE A 48 -10.52 25.05 29.27
N SER A 49 -10.83 26.34 29.44
CA SER A 49 -9.92 27.27 30.12
C SER A 49 -9.43 26.68 31.45
N VAL A 50 -8.18 26.98 31.81
CA VAL A 50 -7.56 26.54 33.07
C VAL A 50 -8.43 26.93 34.28
N GLU A 51 -9.19 28.03 34.19
CA GLU A 51 -10.17 28.44 35.21
C GLU A 51 -11.30 27.43 35.43
N ASP A 52 -11.81 26.81 34.36
CA ASP A 52 -12.93 25.87 34.45
C ASP A 52 -12.48 24.49 34.95
N MET A 53 -11.25 24.08 34.65
CA MET A 53 -10.65 22.89 35.27
C MET A 53 -10.41 23.09 36.77
N LYS A 54 -9.98 24.27 37.21
CA LYS A 54 -9.84 24.60 38.63
C LYS A 54 -11.19 24.59 39.35
N LYS A 55 -12.26 25.08 38.72
CA LYS A 55 -13.63 24.99 39.28
C LYS A 55 -14.14 23.56 39.39
N LYS A 56 -13.79 22.69 38.43
CA LYS A 56 -14.36 21.35 38.31
C LYS A 56 -13.56 20.26 39.02
N PHE A 57 -12.24 20.45 39.18
CA PHE A 57 -11.31 19.47 39.75
C PHE A 57 -10.34 20.06 40.78
N GLY A 58 -10.40 21.37 41.06
CA GLY A 58 -9.61 21.98 42.11
C GLY A 58 -10.15 21.57 43.48
N ALA A 59 -9.52 20.56 44.10
CA ALA A 59 -9.74 20.27 45.50
C ALA A 59 -9.30 21.49 46.34
N VAL A 60 -10.26 22.08 47.06
CA VAL A 60 -9.98 23.01 48.15
C VAL A 60 -9.21 22.21 49.22
N ASP A 61 -8.04 22.71 49.63
CA ASP A 61 -7.23 22.22 50.75
C ASP A 61 -6.28 21.02 50.60
N ARG A 62 -5.68 20.80 49.43
CA ARG A 62 -4.44 19.99 49.37
C ARG A 62 -3.31 20.67 48.60
N GLY A 63 -2.77 21.74 49.18
CA GLY A 63 -1.56 22.41 48.71
C GLY A 63 -0.59 22.70 49.85
N ARG A 64 0.51 21.96 49.92
CA ARG A 64 1.69 22.26 50.74
C ARG A 64 2.24 23.61 50.27
N LYS A 65 2.37 24.59 51.17
CA LYS A 65 2.88 25.94 50.88
C LYS A 65 4.29 25.86 50.28
N HIS A 66 4.49 26.42 49.09
CA HIS A 66 5.82 26.84 48.63
C HIS A 66 5.76 28.28 48.12
N ALA A 67 6.77 29.03 48.54
CA ALA A 67 6.97 30.48 48.37
C ALA A 67 7.26 30.89 46.90
N PRO A 68 7.17 32.20 46.57
CA PRO A 68 7.17 32.66 45.18
C PRO A 68 8.58 32.97 44.62
N GLU A 69 8.62 33.17 43.30
CA GLU A 69 9.73 33.60 42.42
C GLU A 69 10.70 32.48 41.96
N GLN A 70 11.17 32.36 40.71
CA GLN A 70 11.50 33.37 39.69
C GLN A 70 11.24 32.87 38.25
N GLN A 71 10.98 33.81 37.34
CA GLN A 71 10.79 33.61 35.90
C GLN A 71 12.12 33.29 35.18
N GLN A 72 12.14 32.29 34.29
CA GLN A 72 13.13 32.16 33.21
C GLN A 72 12.46 31.71 31.90
N PRO A 73 12.63 32.42 30.76
CA PRO A 73 12.08 32.02 29.48
C PRO A 73 13.14 31.30 28.63
N LEU A 74 13.17 29.96 28.64
CA LEU A 74 14.10 29.18 27.80
C LEU A 74 13.45 28.05 26.97
N MET A 75 12.16 28.15 26.66
CA MET A 75 11.43 27.10 25.92
C MET A 75 10.69 27.59 24.68
N LYS A 76 10.99 28.78 24.16
CA LYS A 76 10.31 29.33 22.97
C LYS A 76 11.04 29.16 21.65
N LYS A 77 12.28 28.64 21.65
CA LYS A 77 13.14 28.60 20.45
C LYS A 77 13.31 27.22 19.77
N ARG A 78 12.61 26.18 20.24
CA ARG A 78 12.74 24.81 19.69
C ARG A 78 11.54 24.35 18.87
N ARG A 79 10.59 25.24 18.57
CA ARG A 79 9.32 24.88 17.92
C ARG A 79 9.20 25.31 16.46
N GLU A 80 10.23 25.96 15.92
CA GLU A 80 10.22 26.48 14.54
C GLU A 80 11.06 25.63 13.57
N SER A 81 11.56 24.46 13.97
CA SER A 81 12.40 23.61 13.10
C SER A 81 11.86 22.20 12.84
N MET A 82 10.58 21.93 13.10
CA MET A 82 9.93 20.71 12.60
C MET A 82 8.99 21.12 11.46
N GLN A 83 9.51 21.03 10.23
CA GLN A 83 8.65 20.79 9.07
C GLN A 83 7.79 19.57 9.41
N SER A 84 6.48 19.78 9.39
CA SER A 84 5.48 18.79 9.71
C SER A 84 5.50 17.68 8.67
N GLU A 85 6.23 16.60 8.95
CA GLU A 85 5.85 15.29 8.45
C GLU A 85 4.54 14.93 9.15
N GLU A 86 3.42 14.96 8.41
CA GLU A 86 2.12 14.52 8.88
C GLU A 86 2.19 13.00 9.13
N PHE A 87 2.48 12.62 10.38
CA PHE A 87 2.27 11.25 10.83
C PHE A 87 0.75 10.99 10.89
N PRO A 88 0.26 9.86 10.33
CA PRO A 88 -1.15 9.52 10.37
C PRO A 88 -1.65 9.42 11.82
N GLY A 89 -2.82 9.97 12.09
CA GLY A 89 -3.35 10.06 13.46
C GLY A 89 -3.64 8.68 14.07
N GLU A 90 -3.64 8.59 15.40
CA GLU A 90 -4.01 7.35 16.12
C GLU A 90 -5.39 6.78 15.69
N ASP A 91 -6.30 7.63 15.23
CA ASP A 91 -7.64 7.24 14.80
C ASP A 91 -7.66 6.52 13.45
N GLU A 92 -6.73 6.84 12.55
CA GLU A 92 -6.61 6.21 11.23
C GLU A 92 -6.07 4.78 11.37
N HIS A 93 -5.02 4.60 12.19
CA HIS A 93 -4.49 3.27 12.52
C HIS A 93 -5.54 2.36 13.17
N ARG A 94 -6.35 2.90 14.10
CA ARG A 94 -7.48 2.15 14.71
C ARG A 94 -8.51 1.72 13.66
N THR A 95 -8.76 2.54 12.66
CA THR A 95 -9.73 2.25 11.59
C THR A 95 -9.22 1.15 10.66
N VAL A 96 -7.92 1.17 10.30
CA VAL A 96 -7.27 0.12 9.50
C VAL A 96 -7.32 -1.23 10.21
N HIS A 97 -6.92 -1.31 11.48
CA HIS A 97 -6.96 -2.58 12.24
C HIS A 97 -8.38 -3.13 12.41
N THR A 98 -9.38 -2.25 12.50
CA THR A 98 -10.79 -2.69 12.56
C THR A 98 -11.20 -3.34 11.24
N ARG A 99 -10.84 -2.73 10.10
CA ARG A 99 -11.16 -3.27 8.78
C ARG A 99 -10.46 -4.60 8.52
N GLU A 100 -9.17 -4.71 8.85
CA GLU A 100 -8.42 -5.97 8.79
C GLU A 100 -9.16 -7.11 9.49
N ARG A 101 -9.58 -6.90 10.74
CA ARG A 101 -10.35 -7.90 11.50
C ARG A 101 -11.70 -8.23 10.89
N MET A 102 -12.31 -7.31 10.17
CA MET A 102 -13.56 -7.55 9.44
C MET A 102 -13.32 -8.39 8.17
N MET A 103 -12.14 -8.29 7.55
CA MET A 103 -11.78 -9.01 6.33
C MET A 103 -11.34 -10.46 6.58
N GLU A 104 -10.68 -10.77 7.71
CA GLU A 104 -10.04 -12.08 8.00
C GLU A 104 -10.89 -13.35 7.73
N LYS A 105 -12.21 -13.25 7.73
CA LYS A 105 -13.13 -14.41 7.58
C LYS A 105 -14.14 -14.22 6.47
N LYS A 106 -13.86 -13.34 5.52
CA LYS A 106 -14.75 -13.00 4.42
C LYS A 106 -14.16 -13.44 3.10
N SER A 107 -15.03 -13.84 2.18
CA SER A 107 -14.65 -14.03 0.79
C SER A 107 -14.21 -12.70 0.16
N THR A 108 -13.42 -12.77 -0.91
CA THR A 108 -13.00 -11.59 -1.67
C THR A 108 -14.21 -10.75 -2.11
N GLU A 109 -15.29 -11.40 -2.57
CA GLU A 109 -16.53 -10.73 -2.98
C GLU A 109 -17.19 -9.95 -1.82
N GLU A 110 -17.34 -10.56 -0.65
CA GLU A 110 -17.89 -9.89 0.54
C GLU A 110 -17.00 -8.73 1.00
N VAL A 111 -15.68 -8.89 0.95
CA VAL A 111 -14.72 -7.83 1.27
C VAL A 111 -14.91 -6.65 0.33
N LEU A 112 -15.04 -6.89 -0.97
CA LEU A 112 -15.24 -5.84 -1.96
C LEU A 112 -16.55 -5.07 -1.78
N GLY A 113 -17.61 -5.72 -1.31
CA GLY A 113 -18.88 -5.07 -0.99
C GLY A 113 -18.82 -4.17 0.26
N LEU A 114 -18.05 -4.58 1.26
CA LEU A 114 -17.83 -3.79 2.49
C LEU A 114 -16.80 -2.67 2.30
N PHE A 115 -15.80 -2.92 1.45
CA PHE A 115 -14.60 -2.09 1.32
C PHE A 115 -14.29 -1.80 -0.15
N PRO A 116 -15.16 -1.04 -0.84
CA PRO A 116 -15.02 -0.77 -2.28
C PRO A 116 -13.77 0.06 -2.63
N PHE A 117 -13.17 0.74 -1.65
CA PHE A 117 -11.89 1.44 -1.81
C PHE A 117 -10.75 0.51 -2.27
N ILE A 118 -10.84 -0.81 -2.00
CA ILE A 118 -9.86 -1.80 -2.45
C ILE A 118 -9.77 -1.84 -3.99
N LYS A 119 -10.84 -1.48 -4.70
CA LYS A 119 -10.87 -1.38 -6.17
C LYS A 119 -10.16 -0.12 -6.70
N HIS A 120 -9.60 0.71 -5.84
CA HIS A 120 -8.89 1.93 -6.23
C HIS A 120 -7.42 1.84 -5.82
N PRO A 121 -6.46 1.73 -6.78
CA PRO A 121 -5.05 1.50 -6.50
C PRO A 121 -4.48 2.41 -5.40
N LYS A 122 -4.62 3.74 -5.54
CA LYS A 122 -4.09 4.69 -4.55
C LYS A 122 -4.65 4.52 -3.13
N LEU A 123 -5.92 4.15 -2.99
CA LEU A 123 -6.54 3.94 -1.67
C LEU A 123 -6.11 2.61 -1.07
N LEU A 124 -5.96 1.60 -1.90
CA LEU A 124 -5.40 0.30 -1.52
C LEU A 124 -3.93 0.44 -1.05
N LEU A 125 -3.09 1.18 -1.78
CA LEU A 125 -1.71 1.45 -1.36
C LEU A 125 -1.66 2.22 -0.04
N HIS A 126 -2.50 3.23 0.10
CA HIS A 126 -2.58 4.03 1.33
C HIS A 126 -3.03 3.20 2.53
N GLU A 127 -3.90 2.21 2.34
CA GLU A 127 -4.29 1.26 3.39
C GLU A 127 -3.08 0.54 4.00
N VAL A 128 -2.19 0.06 3.13
CA VAL A 128 -0.97 -0.65 3.51
C VAL A 128 0.03 0.32 4.16
N GLU A 129 0.16 1.53 3.62
CA GLU A 129 1.02 2.56 4.20
C GLU A 129 0.60 2.91 5.63
N LEU A 130 -0.69 3.08 5.89
CA LEU A 130 -1.22 3.29 7.24
C LEU A 130 -1.01 2.08 8.16
N ARG A 131 -1.04 0.85 7.61
CA ARG A 131 -0.93 -0.37 8.42
C ARG A 131 0.51 -0.67 8.83
N PHE A 132 1.45 -0.53 7.89
CA PHE A 132 2.83 -0.97 8.05
C PHE A 132 3.83 0.19 8.18
N GLY A 133 3.39 1.44 7.94
CA GLY A 133 4.27 2.61 7.94
C GLY A 133 5.26 2.60 6.77
N VAL A 134 4.93 1.92 5.67
CA VAL A 134 5.81 1.75 4.50
C VAL A 134 5.15 2.30 3.24
N ASN A 135 5.92 3.08 2.49
CA ASN A 135 5.52 3.59 1.20
C ASN A 135 6.00 2.62 0.10
N LEU A 136 5.08 1.84 -0.46
CA LEU A 136 5.41 0.78 -1.43
C LEU A 136 6.04 1.34 -2.70
N GLU A 137 5.48 2.40 -3.27
CA GLU A 137 6.01 3.07 -4.47
C GLU A 137 7.47 3.49 -4.28
N ARG A 138 7.74 4.24 -3.21
CA ARG A 138 9.10 4.70 -2.91
C ARG A 138 10.06 3.54 -2.68
N ASN A 139 9.63 2.51 -1.96
CA ASN A 139 10.47 1.36 -1.65
C ASN A 139 10.77 0.53 -2.90
N LEU A 140 9.75 0.24 -3.72
CA LEU A 140 9.89 -0.48 -4.99
C LEU A 140 10.83 0.28 -5.92
N MET A 141 10.57 1.56 -6.17
CA MET A 141 11.39 2.36 -7.08
C MET A 141 12.83 2.48 -6.61
N SER A 142 13.06 2.70 -5.31
CA SER A 142 14.41 2.78 -4.74
C SER A 142 15.17 1.44 -4.79
N GLY A 143 14.48 0.32 -4.51
CA GLY A 143 15.08 -1.01 -4.54
C GLY A 143 15.38 -1.46 -5.97
N LEU A 144 14.39 -1.33 -6.85
CA LEU A 144 14.46 -1.80 -8.23
C LEU A 144 15.45 -1.01 -9.08
N SER A 145 15.48 0.33 -8.93
CA SER A 145 16.43 1.19 -9.68
C SER A 145 17.89 0.78 -9.49
N ARG A 146 18.25 0.24 -8.32
CA ARG A 146 19.58 -0.28 -8.04
C ARG A 146 19.82 -1.67 -8.63
N MET A 147 18.77 -2.47 -8.83
CA MET A 147 18.89 -3.87 -9.22
C MET A 147 18.59 -4.15 -10.69
N VAL A 148 18.08 -3.17 -11.44
CA VAL A 148 17.78 -3.29 -12.88
C VAL A 148 18.95 -3.92 -13.64
N ASP A 149 20.13 -3.31 -13.63
CA ASP A 149 21.25 -3.81 -14.43
C ASP A 149 21.73 -5.21 -14.03
N PRO A 150 21.91 -5.54 -12.74
CA PRO A 150 22.15 -6.93 -12.32
C PRO A 150 21.07 -7.91 -12.79
N ILE A 151 19.79 -7.55 -12.71
CA ILE A 151 18.68 -8.41 -13.17
C ILE A 151 18.83 -8.68 -14.67
N PHE A 152 19.10 -7.66 -15.49
CA PHE A 152 19.33 -7.86 -16.93
C PHE A 152 20.52 -8.79 -17.20
N ARG A 153 21.64 -8.62 -16.47
CA ARG A 153 22.85 -9.46 -16.64
C ARG A 153 22.65 -10.92 -16.24
N LEU A 154 21.83 -11.18 -15.22
CA LEU A 154 21.53 -12.54 -14.74
C LEU A 154 20.43 -13.22 -15.56
N SER A 155 19.65 -12.44 -16.30
CA SER A 155 18.56 -12.93 -17.13
C SER A 155 19.06 -13.60 -18.40
N SER A 156 18.29 -14.56 -18.90
CA SER A 156 18.52 -15.18 -20.21
C SER A 156 17.20 -15.74 -20.74
N GLY A 157 17.15 -16.02 -22.04
CA GLY A 157 16.01 -16.65 -22.69
C GLY A 157 15.12 -15.70 -23.50
N PRO A 158 14.04 -16.22 -24.11
CA PRO A 158 13.26 -15.48 -25.09
C PRO A 158 12.61 -14.20 -24.53
N LEU A 159 12.13 -14.24 -23.28
CA LEU A 159 11.53 -13.08 -22.64
C LEU A 159 12.51 -11.91 -22.55
N LEU A 160 13.80 -12.17 -22.25
CA LEU A 160 14.83 -11.14 -22.24
C LEU A 160 14.98 -10.49 -23.61
N THR A 161 15.05 -11.31 -24.67
CA THR A 161 15.15 -10.80 -26.05
C THR A 161 13.95 -9.93 -26.42
N THR A 162 12.73 -10.37 -26.09
CA THR A 162 11.51 -9.60 -26.32
C THR A 162 11.52 -8.28 -25.57
N VAL A 163 11.83 -8.25 -24.27
CA VAL A 163 11.80 -6.99 -23.52
C VAL A 163 12.90 -6.02 -23.98
N MET A 164 14.06 -6.52 -24.40
CA MET A 164 15.14 -5.69 -24.91
C MET A 164 14.76 -4.97 -26.21
N SER A 165 14.02 -5.62 -27.12
CA SER A 165 13.57 -4.93 -28.35
C SER A 165 12.63 -3.77 -28.04
N TYR A 166 11.71 -3.93 -27.08
CA TYR A 166 10.84 -2.82 -26.64
C TYR A 166 11.63 -1.67 -26.02
N ILE A 167 12.70 -1.96 -25.28
CA ILE A 167 13.57 -0.94 -24.67
C ILE A 167 14.37 -0.20 -25.75
N GLU A 168 14.85 -0.91 -26.77
CA GLU A 168 15.55 -0.33 -27.93
C GLU A 168 14.64 0.59 -28.76
N ASP A 169 13.35 0.27 -28.84
CA ASP A 169 12.32 1.06 -29.52
C ASP A 169 11.81 2.27 -28.70
N ALA A 170 12.38 2.53 -27.51
CA ALA A 170 11.96 3.65 -26.68
C ALA A 170 12.23 5.00 -27.37
N SER A 171 11.23 5.88 -27.33
CA SER A 171 11.28 7.21 -27.98
C SER A 171 12.18 8.21 -27.25
N ASP A 172 12.27 8.07 -25.93
CA ASP A 172 13.09 8.93 -25.08
C ASP A 172 13.61 8.19 -23.83
N LYS A 173 14.52 8.85 -23.10
CA LYS A 173 15.17 8.26 -21.94
C LYS A 173 14.21 8.00 -20.76
N THR A 174 13.14 8.77 -20.65
CA THR A 174 12.12 8.59 -19.60
C THR A 174 11.34 7.30 -19.88
N GLN A 175 10.90 7.12 -21.12
CA GLN A 175 10.23 5.90 -21.56
C GLN A 175 11.16 4.69 -21.45
N GLU A 176 12.41 4.82 -21.89
CA GLU A 176 13.42 3.75 -21.77
C GLU A 176 13.58 3.32 -20.31
N ASN A 177 13.73 4.28 -19.38
CA ASN A 177 13.86 3.99 -17.95
C ASN A 177 12.61 3.28 -17.39
N GLY A 178 11.41 3.74 -17.77
CA GLY A 178 10.15 3.09 -17.37
C GLY A 178 10.05 1.65 -17.88
N LEU A 179 10.38 1.41 -19.15
CA LEU A 179 10.40 0.08 -19.75
C LEU A 179 11.42 -0.84 -19.09
N ARG A 180 12.61 -0.33 -18.75
CA ARG A 180 13.64 -1.10 -18.02
C ARG A 180 13.16 -1.55 -16.64
N MET A 181 12.47 -0.68 -15.89
CA MET A 181 11.91 -1.04 -14.58
C MET A 181 10.83 -2.12 -14.73
N ASN A 182 9.89 -1.93 -15.66
CA ASN A 182 8.83 -2.89 -15.93
C ASN A 182 9.38 -4.25 -16.39
N ALA A 183 10.35 -4.25 -17.29
CA ALA A 183 11.02 -5.45 -17.78
C ALA A 183 11.75 -6.21 -16.66
N ALA A 184 12.45 -5.49 -15.76
CA ALA A 184 13.11 -6.12 -14.63
C ALA A 184 12.12 -6.89 -13.73
N LEU A 185 10.91 -6.35 -13.50
CA LEU A 185 9.86 -7.05 -12.75
C LEU A 185 9.35 -8.30 -13.46
N LEU A 186 9.21 -8.26 -14.79
CA LEU A 186 8.77 -9.40 -15.59
C LEU A 186 9.80 -10.55 -15.61
N LEU A 187 11.09 -10.24 -15.50
CA LEU A 187 12.17 -11.22 -15.57
C LEU A 187 12.41 -11.97 -14.24
N LEU A 188 12.08 -11.35 -13.11
CA LEU A 188 12.38 -11.90 -11.77
C LEU A 188 11.83 -13.30 -11.49
N PRO A 189 10.58 -13.67 -11.86
CA PRO A 189 10.07 -15.00 -11.57
C PRO A 189 10.95 -16.15 -12.10
N ALA A 190 11.59 -15.95 -13.25
CA ALA A 190 12.45 -16.95 -13.88
C ALA A 190 13.67 -17.33 -13.03
N PHE A 191 14.13 -16.42 -12.16
CA PHE A 191 15.31 -16.64 -11.31
C PHE A 191 15.11 -17.73 -10.26
N PHE A 192 13.87 -17.95 -9.86
CA PHE A 192 13.52 -18.92 -8.82
C PHE A 192 13.11 -20.28 -9.39
N ARG A 193 13.03 -20.41 -10.73
CA ARG A 193 12.58 -21.63 -11.44
C ARG A 193 11.25 -22.15 -10.91
N GLU A 194 10.39 -21.21 -10.59
CA GLU A 194 9.06 -21.38 -10.02
C GLU A 194 8.05 -21.66 -11.14
N ARG A 195 6.98 -22.41 -10.84
CA ARG A 195 6.11 -23.02 -11.90
C ARG A 195 4.87 -22.20 -12.24
N GLU A 196 4.47 -21.33 -11.35
CA GLU A 196 3.39 -20.37 -11.58
C GLU A 196 3.99 -19.02 -11.95
N ASN A 197 3.26 -18.23 -12.72
CA ASN A 197 3.66 -16.88 -13.07
C ASN A 197 2.87 -15.90 -12.20
N LEU A 198 3.54 -14.82 -11.77
CA LEU A 198 2.88 -13.68 -11.11
C LEU A 198 1.87 -12.97 -12.03
N PHE A 199 2.01 -13.21 -13.33
CA PHE A 199 1.24 -12.58 -14.37
C PHE A 199 0.87 -13.57 -15.47
N VAL A 200 -0.21 -13.25 -16.19
CA VAL A 200 -0.69 -14.01 -17.35
C VAL A 200 -1.02 -13.05 -18.49
N VAL A 201 -0.99 -13.54 -19.73
CA VAL A 201 -1.31 -12.78 -20.95
C VAL A 201 -2.54 -13.38 -21.59
N ASP A 202 -3.60 -12.58 -21.72
CA ASP A 202 -4.89 -12.95 -22.31
C ASP A 202 -5.44 -14.31 -21.82
N GLN A 203 -5.26 -14.58 -20.53
CA GLN A 203 -5.62 -15.84 -19.88
C GLN A 203 -6.27 -15.60 -18.53
N VAL A 204 -7.14 -16.53 -18.13
CA VAL A 204 -7.72 -16.56 -16.79
C VAL A 204 -6.63 -16.98 -15.78
N PRO A 205 -6.47 -16.27 -14.65
CA PRO A 205 -5.52 -16.65 -13.62
C PRO A 205 -5.70 -18.11 -13.16
N PRO A 206 -4.62 -18.90 -13.03
CA PRO A 206 -4.69 -20.32 -12.69
C PRO A 206 -4.90 -20.59 -11.20
N SER A 207 -4.71 -19.57 -10.35
CA SER A 207 -4.71 -19.66 -8.90
C SER A 207 -5.63 -18.60 -8.29
N PRO A 208 -6.25 -18.84 -7.12
CA PRO A 208 -7.02 -17.84 -6.39
C PRO A 208 -6.19 -16.64 -5.89
N THR A 209 -4.88 -16.70 -5.99
CA THR A 209 -3.97 -15.66 -5.48
C THR A 209 -3.92 -14.43 -6.38
N PRO A 210 -3.59 -13.24 -5.82
CA PRO A 210 -3.35 -12.03 -6.59
C PRO A 210 -2.45 -12.27 -7.81
N THR A 211 -2.98 -11.97 -9.01
CA THR A 211 -2.33 -12.20 -10.31
C THR A 211 -2.54 -11.01 -11.23
N ILE A 212 -1.50 -10.59 -11.95
CA ILE A 212 -1.59 -9.52 -12.96
C ILE A 212 -2.04 -10.13 -14.30
N VAL A 213 -3.00 -9.52 -14.97
CA VAL A 213 -3.48 -9.95 -16.29
C VAL A 213 -3.20 -8.85 -17.30
N PHE A 214 -2.36 -9.16 -18.28
CA PHE A 214 -2.11 -8.32 -19.45
C PHE A 214 -3.12 -8.66 -20.54
N LYS A 215 -3.84 -7.65 -21.03
CA LYS A 215 -4.91 -7.82 -22.01
C LYS A 215 -4.53 -7.24 -23.37
N GLY A 216 -5.04 -7.87 -24.43
CA GLY A 216 -4.94 -7.37 -25.80
C GLY A 216 -3.53 -7.40 -26.38
N THR A 217 -2.68 -8.34 -25.95
CA THR A 217 -1.25 -8.27 -26.30
C THR A 217 -0.56 -9.61 -26.43
N THR A 218 0.54 -9.61 -27.19
CA THR A 218 1.48 -10.73 -27.26
C THR A 218 2.68 -10.55 -26.33
N SER A 219 2.85 -9.34 -25.74
CA SER A 219 3.94 -9.01 -24.84
C SER A 219 3.45 -8.14 -23.68
N PRO A 220 3.76 -8.48 -22.42
CA PRO A 220 3.39 -7.65 -21.26
C PRO A 220 3.76 -6.16 -21.35
N LEU A 221 4.85 -5.80 -22.05
CA LEU A 221 5.27 -4.40 -22.20
C LEU A 221 4.43 -3.60 -23.21
N ALA A 222 3.61 -4.28 -24.01
CA ALA A 222 2.73 -3.67 -25.01
C ALA A 222 1.26 -4.03 -24.73
N ALA A 223 0.90 -4.22 -23.46
CA ALA A 223 -0.47 -4.48 -23.06
C ALA A 223 -1.36 -3.25 -23.31
N ASP A 224 -2.54 -3.47 -23.89
CA ASP A 224 -3.55 -2.43 -24.06
C ASP A 224 -4.17 -2.07 -22.70
N ASP A 225 -4.32 -3.05 -21.82
CA ASP A 225 -4.83 -2.90 -20.46
C ASP A 225 -4.11 -3.85 -19.49
N ILE A 226 -4.00 -3.41 -18.24
CA ILE A 226 -3.42 -4.16 -17.13
C ILE A 226 -4.47 -4.23 -16.02
N SER A 227 -4.82 -5.45 -15.64
CA SER A 227 -5.75 -5.70 -14.54
C SER A 227 -5.12 -6.58 -13.47
N VAL A 228 -5.69 -6.53 -12.26
CA VAL A 228 -5.28 -7.37 -11.14
C VAL A 228 -6.47 -8.18 -10.64
N CYS A 229 -6.29 -9.50 -10.59
CA CYS A 229 -7.31 -10.46 -10.21
C CYS A 229 -7.00 -11.16 -8.90
N VAL A 230 -8.03 -11.51 -8.14
CA VAL A 230 -7.99 -12.41 -6.97
C VAL A 230 -9.23 -13.28 -7.02
N ASP A 231 -9.12 -14.58 -6.73
CA ASP A 231 -10.25 -15.53 -6.82
C ASP A 231 -10.98 -15.49 -8.18
N ALA A 232 -10.23 -15.27 -9.27
CA ALA A 232 -10.75 -15.02 -10.63
C ALA A 232 -11.70 -13.81 -10.76
N ILE A 233 -11.75 -12.93 -9.76
CA ILE A 233 -12.44 -11.64 -9.80
C ILE A 233 -11.44 -10.56 -10.17
N GLU A 234 -11.73 -9.79 -11.22
CA GLU A 234 -11.00 -8.55 -11.52
C GLU A 234 -11.26 -7.51 -10.42
N ILE A 235 -10.28 -7.30 -9.55
CA ILE A 235 -10.35 -6.30 -8.47
C ILE A 235 -10.02 -4.91 -9.00
N LEU A 236 -8.95 -4.83 -9.79
CA LEU A 236 -8.46 -3.59 -10.39
C LEU A 236 -8.55 -3.76 -11.90
N SER A 237 -9.49 -3.06 -12.53
CA SER A 237 -9.68 -3.00 -13.98
C SER A 237 -9.92 -1.56 -14.41
N ASP A 238 -9.67 -1.27 -15.69
CA ASP A 238 -10.02 0.01 -16.33
C ASP A 238 -9.42 1.24 -15.61
N TYR A 239 -8.29 1.08 -14.92
CA TYR A 239 -7.66 2.15 -14.17
C TYR A 239 -6.70 2.95 -15.07
N PRO A 240 -6.94 4.24 -15.33
CA PRO A 240 -6.09 5.03 -16.21
C PRO A 240 -4.67 5.14 -15.65
N GLY A 241 -3.69 4.75 -16.45
CA GLY A 241 -2.27 4.80 -16.07
C GLY A 241 -1.84 3.66 -15.15
N MET A 242 -2.55 2.53 -15.14
CA MET A 242 -2.01 1.29 -14.57
C MET A 242 -0.77 0.88 -15.37
N ASP A 243 0.37 0.76 -14.70
CA ASP A 243 1.59 0.19 -15.25
C ASP A 243 2.03 -1.05 -14.43
N ILE A 244 3.07 -1.74 -14.88
CA ILE A 244 3.54 -2.98 -14.24
C ILE A 244 4.04 -2.70 -12.81
N THR A 245 4.69 -1.56 -12.58
CA THR A 245 5.14 -1.15 -11.25
C THR A 245 3.97 -0.99 -10.28
N LEU A 246 2.95 -0.21 -10.65
CA LEU A 246 1.74 -0.01 -9.84
C LEU A 246 0.95 -1.30 -9.65
N ALA A 247 0.86 -2.14 -10.69
CA ALA A 247 0.21 -3.44 -10.59
C ALA A 247 0.91 -4.33 -9.57
N VAL A 248 2.26 -4.35 -9.54
CA VAL A 248 3.04 -5.10 -8.54
C VAL A 248 2.83 -4.54 -7.13
N GLU A 249 2.80 -3.22 -6.94
CA GLU A 249 2.47 -2.61 -5.64
C GLU A 249 1.07 -3.01 -5.16
N CYS A 250 0.10 -3.04 -6.08
CA CYS A 250 -1.27 -3.48 -5.80
C CYS A 250 -1.33 -4.96 -5.44
N ILE A 251 -0.59 -5.84 -6.12
CA ILE A 251 -0.49 -7.26 -5.80
C ILE A 251 -0.05 -7.45 -4.34
N PHE A 252 1.02 -6.78 -3.92
CA PHE A 252 1.47 -6.85 -2.54
C PHE A 252 0.43 -6.28 -1.59
N SER A 253 -0.23 -5.18 -1.98
CA SER A 253 -1.27 -4.61 -1.14
C SER A 253 -2.45 -5.54 -0.94
N LEU A 254 -2.84 -6.33 -1.96
CA LEU A 254 -3.90 -7.33 -1.85
C LEU A 254 -3.49 -8.51 -0.98
N TYR A 255 -2.27 -9.04 -1.15
CA TYR A 255 -1.76 -10.11 -0.27
C TYR A 255 -1.87 -9.74 1.21
N PHE A 256 -1.46 -8.52 1.57
CA PHE A 256 -1.46 -8.08 2.97
C PHE A 256 -2.84 -7.62 3.44
N SER A 257 -3.64 -6.95 2.60
CA SER A 257 -4.97 -6.47 2.99
C SER A 257 -5.97 -7.61 3.15
N LEU A 258 -5.89 -8.63 2.28
CA LEU A 258 -6.78 -9.79 2.30
C LEU A 258 -6.23 -10.96 3.15
N GLY A 259 -4.99 -10.86 3.65
CA GLY A 259 -4.37 -11.93 4.45
C GLY A 259 -4.13 -13.21 3.66
N ILE A 260 -3.83 -13.10 2.36
CA ILE A 260 -3.62 -14.24 1.46
C ILE A 260 -2.19 -14.75 1.63
N GLU A 261 -2.03 -16.06 1.81
CA GLU A 261 -0.72 -16.70 1.83
C GLU A 261 -0.10 -16.77 0.42
N TYR A 262 1.22 -16.63 0.33
CA TYR A 262 1.92 -16.82 -0.94
C TYR A 262 1.78 -18.25 -1.45
N PRO A 263 1.43 -18.45 -2.73
CA PRO A 263 1.35 -19.79 -3.29
C PRO A 263 2.74 -20.42 -3.30
N LYS A 264 2.81 -21.71 -2.97
CA LYS A 264 4.08 -22.45 -2.86
C LYS A 264 4.91 -22.36 -4.14
N ALA A 265 4.24 -22.23 -5.29
CA ALA A 265 4.84 -22.17 -6.60
C ALA A 265 5.45 -20.80 -6.96
N LEU A 266 5.24 -19.74 -6.18
CA LEU A 266 5.83 -18.39 -6.35
C LEU A 266 6.47 -17.82 -5.08
N LYS A 267 6.58 -18.66 -4.03
CA LYS A 267 6.91 -18.20 -2.69
C LYS A 267 8.26 -17.49 -2.62
N ASN A 268 9.29 -17.98 -3.32
CA ASN A 268 10.61 -17.36 -3.26
C ASN A 268 10.64 -16.04 -4.02
N CYS A 269 10.02 -15.96 -5.20
CA CYS A 269 9.91 -14.71 -5.95
C CYS A 269 9.18 -13.63 -5.12
N LEU A 270 8.02 -13.96 -4.57
CA LEU A 270 7.24 -13.04 -3.75
C LEU A 270 7.99 -12.64 -2.46
N THR A 271 8.61 -13.58 -1.74
CA THR A 271 9.42 -13.25 -0.56
C THR A 271 10.65 -12.39 -0.90
N PHE A 272 11.27 -12.59 -2.06
CA PHE A 272 12.36 -11.74 -2.51
C PHE A 272 11.90 -10.29 -2.70
N MET A 273 10.81 -10.09 -3.45
CA MET A 273 10.24 -8.76 -3.67
C MET A 273 9.71 -8.12 -2.38
N GLU A 274 9.02 -8.88 -1.53
CA GLU A 274 8.53 -8.43 -0.22
C GLU A 274 9.65 -7.82 0.62
N ARG A 275 10.80 -8.50 0.68
CA ARG A 275 11.90 -8.13 1.56
C ARG A 275 12.76 -7.01 0.97
N TYR A 276 13.11 -7.12 -0.31
CA TYR A 276 14.12 -6.25 -0.91
C TYR A 276 13.53 -5.07 -1.69
N PHE A 277 12.27 -5.14 -2.09
CA PHE A 277 11.58 -4.05 -2.77
C PHE A 277 10.49 -3.43 -1.91
N MET A 278 9.60 -4.21 -1.32
CA MET A 278 8.45 -3.64 -0.59
C MET A 278 8.79 -3.23 0.85
N LYS A 279 9.75 -3.93 1.46
CA LYS A 279 10.13 -3.82 2.88
C LYS A 279 8.97 -4.07 3.84
N LEU A 280 8.10 -5.01 3.48
CA LEU A 280 6.94 -5.42 4.29
C LEU A 280 7.29 -6.49 5.33
N SER A 281 8.32 -7.30 5.08
CA SER A 281 8.73 -8.40 5.96
C SER A 281 9.38 -7.90 7.25
N THR A 282 8.83 -8.32 8.39
CA THR A 282 9.46 -8.22 9.73
C THR A 282 10.14 -9.52 10.17
N SER A 283 9.99 -10.61 9.41
CA SER A 283 10.56 -11.92 9.74
C SER A 283 12.07 -11.96 9.47
N ASP A 284 12.87 -12.47 10.40
CA ASP A 284 14.32 -12.67 10.17
C ASP A 284 14.64 -13.89 9.30
N LYS A 285 13.67 -14.79 9.09
CA LYS A 285 13.90 -16.05 8.37
C LYS A 285 13.69 -15.84 6.87
N VAL A 286 14.79 -15.81 6.13
CA VAL A 286 14.80 -15.72 4.66
C VAL A 286 15.10 -17.09 4.05
N PRO A 287 14.31 -17.58 3.07
CA PRO A 287 14.60 -18.81 2.37
C PRO A 287 15.99 -18.77 1.69
N LEU A 288 16.69 -19.90 1.69
CA LEU A 288 18.02 -20.00 1.06
C LEU A 288 18.04 -19.60 -0.43
N PRO A 289 17.04 -19.95 -1.27
CA PRO A 289 17.00 -19.49 -2.67
C PRO A 289 16.96 -17.95 -2.78
N VAL A 290 16.21 -17.29 -1.90
CA VAL A 290 16.10 -15.83 -1.83
C VAL A 290 17.42 -15.19 -1.43
N LEU A 291 18.10 -15.74 -0.42
CA LEU A 291 19.43 -15.26 -0.01
C LEU A 291 20.47 -15.43 -1.11
N LYS A 292 20.50 -16.59 -1.77
CA LYS A 292 21.43 -16.85 -2.87
C LYS A 292 21.24 -15.86 -4.02
N MET A 293 19.99 -15.60 -4.41
CA MET A 293 19.68 -14.65 -5.48
C MET A 293 20.09 -13.22 -5.09
N TYR A 294 19.78 -12.80 -3.86
CA TYR A 294 20.20 -11.49 -3.37
C TYR A 294 21.72 -11.34 -3.33
N SER A 295 22.45 -12.37 -2.90
CA SER A 295 23.92 -12.36 -2.92
C SER A 295 24.47 -12.25 -4.35
N GLN A 296 23.89 -12.94 -5.32
CA GLN A 296 24.31 -12.84 -6.73
C GLN A 296 24.10 -11.43 -7.30
N ILE A 297 22.94 -10.83 -7.04
CA ILE A 297 22.65 -9.44 -7.43
C ILE A 297 23.64 -8.47 -6.75
N THR A 298 23.93 -8.69 -5.47
CA THR A 298 24.83 -7.83 -4.70
C THR A 298 26.28 -7.93 -5.18
N ALA A 299 26.76 -9.14 -5.54
CA ALA A 299 28.09 -9.32 -6.10
C ALA A 299 28.27 -8.48 -7.38
N LEU A 300 27.28 -8.50 -8.28
CA LEU A 300 27.29 -7.68 -9.50
C LEU A 300 27.28 -6.18 -9.23
N LEU A 301 26.69 -5.73 -8.11
CA LEU A 301 26.71 -4.33 -7.69
C LEU A 301 28.07 -3.89 -7.15
N LEU A 302 28.81 -4.82 -6.55
CA LEU A 302 30.15 -4.57 -6.02
C LEU A 302 31.24 -4.72 -7.08
N GLY A 303 30.88 -5.18 -8.29
CA GLY A 303 31.83 -5.43 -9.39
C GLY A 303 32.61 -6.73 -9.23
N GLU A 304 32.09 -7.67 -8.45
CA GLU A 304 32.63 -9.02 -8.25
C GLU A 304 32.16 -10.02 -9.32
#